data_AF-A0A822GDG7-F1
#
_entry.id   AF-A0A822GDG7-F1
#
_cell.length_a   1.000
_cell.length_b   1.000
_cell.length_c   1.000
_cell.angle_alpha   90.00
_cell.angle_beta   90.00
_cell.angle_gamma   90.00
#
_symmetry.space_group_name_H-M   'P 1'
#
loop_
_entity.id
_entity.type
_entity.pdbx_description
1 polymer ?
#
loop_
_entity_poly.entity_id
_entity_poly.type
_entity_poly.pdbx_seq_one_letter_code
_entity_poly.pdbx_strand_id
1 'polypeptide(L)'
;MASSTSTPYEILGAHTTDKEHQLRVAFRARIHEYKRDRPKTPENHLITAVERKIINEKRKVIAEKFRPIFRAYETLSDKDKRRNYDVSGNWISDLPLQNYTLQQLAAVLL
;
A
#
# COMPACT_ATOMS: atom_id res chain seq x y z
N MET A 1 12.79 -21.44 8.46
CA MET A 1 12.33 -20.10 8.87
C MET A 1 11.48 -19.57 7.73
N ALA A 2 10.15 -19.61 7.87
CA ALA A 2 9.23 -19.13 6.85
C ALA A 2 9.11 -17.61 7.00
N SER A 3 9.85 -16.86 6.20
CA SER A 3 9.54 -15.46 5.96
C SER A 3 8.18 -15.43 5.28
N SER A 4 7.11 -15.12 5.99
CA SER A 4 5.77 -14.95 5.44
C SER A 4 5.71 -13.68 4.58
N THR A 5 6.53 -13.61 3.53
CA THR A 5 6.51 -12.55 2.53
C THR A 5 5.31 -12.81 1.64
N SER A 6 4.16 -12.22 2.00
CA SER A 6 2.97 -12.25 1.15
C SER A 6 3.35 -11.84 -0.27
N THR A 7 2.86 -12.57 -1.25
CA THR A 7 3.11 -12.27 -2.66
C THR A 7 2.39 -10.99 -3.07
N PRO A 8 2.80 -10.33 -4.16
CA PRO A 8 2.05 -9.21 -4.74
C PRO A 8 0.58 -9.56 -5.01
N TYR A 9 0.33 -10.80 -5.45
CA TYR A 9 -1.01 -11.32 -5.73
C TYR A 9 -1.85 -11.41 -4.45
N GLU A 10 -1.31 -11.98 -3.38
CA GLU A 10 -1.99 -12.07 -2.08
C GLU A 10 -2.27 -10.69 -1.46
N ILE A 11 -1.32 -9.76 -1.58
CA ILE A 11 -1.48 -8.40 -1.05
C ILE A 11 -2.62 -7.66 -1.75
N LEU A 12 -2.71 -7.77 -3.07
CA LEU A 12 -3.82 -7.20 -3.82
C LEU A 12 -5.12 -8.00 -3.68
N GLY A 13 -5.06 -9.26 -3.26
CA GLY A 13 -6.18 -10.19 -3.33
C GLY A 13 -6.54 -10.57 -4.78
N ALA A 14 -5.53 -10.64 -5.64
CA ALA A 14 -5.65 -10.96 -7.06
C ALA A 14 -5.11 -12.36 -7.37
N HIS A 15 -5.50 -12.92 -8.50
CA HIS A 15 -5.03 -14.21 -8.99
C HIS A 15 -3.88 -14.05 -10.01
N THR A 16 -3.03 -15.07 -10.15
CA THR A 16 -1.90 -15.08 -11.12
C THR A 16 -2.35 -15.01 -12.57
N THR A 17 -3.62 -15.34 -12.84
CA THR A 17 -4.25 -15.26 -14.17
C THR A 17 -4.96 -13.93 -14.44
N ASP A 18 -5.04 -13.04 -13.44
CA ASP A 18 -5.79 -11.78 -13.58
C ASP A 18 -5.16 -10.86 -14.61
N LYS A 19 -6.00 -10.23 -15.42
CA LYS A 19 -5.60 -9.22 -16.39
C LYS A 19 -5.38 -7.86 -15.71
N GLU A 20 -4.68 -6.96 -16.38
CA GLU A 20 -4.39 -5.60 -15.86
C GLU A 20 -5.63 -4.88 -15.33
N HIS A 21 -6.77 -4.98 -16.02
CA HIS A 21 -8.03 -4.41 -15.55
C HIS A 21 -8.47 -4.95 -14.18
N GLN A 22 -8.38 -6.27 -13.96
CA GLN A 22 -8.74 -6.91 -12.69
C GLN A 22 -7.76 -6.50 -11.58
N LEU A 23 -6.46 -6.43 -11.89
CA LEU A 23 -5.44 -5.93 -10.96
C LEU A 23 -5.72 -4.48 -10.53
N ARG A 24 -6.16 -3.63 -11.47
CA ARG A 24 -6.55 -2.24 -11.19
C ARG A 24 -7.79 -2.16 -10.31
N VAL A 25 -8.77 -3.03 -10.52
CA VAL A 25 -9.97 -3.12 -9.67
C VAL A 25 -9.60 -3.56 -8.26
N ALA A 26 -8.80 -4.61 -8.13
CA ALA A 26 -8.31 -5.12 -6.84
C ALA A 26 -7.51 -4.05 -6.08
N PHE A 27 -6.59 -3.36 -6.77
CA PHE A 27 -5.86 -2.22 -6.21
C PHE A 27 -6.81 -1.14 -5.70
N ARG A 28 -7.77 -0.69 -6.52
CA ARG A 28 -8.75 0.33 -6.09
C ARG A 28 -9.54 -0.11 -4.86
N ALA A 29 -9.98 -1.37 -4.79
CA ALA A 29 -10.67 -1.90 -3.62
C ALA A 29 -9.81 -1.74 -2.34
N ARG A 30 -8.52 -2.10 -2.41
CA ARG A 30 -7.58 -1.90 -1.30
C ARG A 30 -7.35 -0.44 -0.93
N ILE A 31 -7.28 0.46 -1.91
CA ILE A 31 -7.21 1.91 -1.65
C ILE A 31 -8.47 2.39 -0.91
N HIS A 32 -9.65 1.89 -1.29
CA HIS A 32 -10.90 2.26 -0.63
C HIS A 32 -10.97 1.76 0.82
N GLU A 33 -10.50 0.54 1.09
CA GLU A 33 -10.37 0.01 2.45
C GLU A 33 -9.42 0.87 3.30
N TYR A 34 -8.24 1.18 2.76
CA TYR A 34 -7.28 2.07 3.42
C TYR A 34 -7.91 3.43 3.78
N LYS A 35 -8.64 4.04 2.84
CA LYS A 35 -9.29 5.34 3.06
C LYS A 35 -10.40 5.27 4.11
N ARG A 36 -11.05 4.12 4.29
CA ARG A 36 -12.07 3.90 5.33
C ARG A 36 -11.45 3.90 6.73
N ASP A 37 -10.31 3.24 6.90
CA ASP A 37 -9.64 3.09 8.20
C ASP A 37 -8.79 4.30 8.59
N ARG A 38 -8.60 5.24 7.66
CA ARG A 38 -7.74 6.39 7.87
C ARG A 38 -8.27 7.32 8.98
N PRO A 39 -7.43 7.70 9.97
CA PRO A 39 -7.84 8.59 11.06
C PRO A 39 -8.12 9.99 10.49
N LYS A 40 -9.38 10.39 10.53
CA LYS A 40 -9.80 11.75 10.19
C LYS A 40 -9.38 12.70 11.30
N THR A 41 -8.86 13.86 10.93
CA THR A 41 -8.69 14.95 11.90
C THR A 41 -10.10 15.47 12.24
N PRO A 42 -10.46 15.61 13.52
CA PRO A 42 -11.71 16.29 13.87
C PRO A 42 -11.66 17.74 13.36
N GLU A 43 -12.74 18.21 12.72
CA GLU A 43 -12.85 19.58 12.19
C GLU A 43 -12.75 20.65 13.29
N ASN A 44 -13.19 20.32 14.52
CA ASN A 44 -13.14 21.22 15.66
C ASN A 44 -11.75 21.20 16.34
N HIS A 45 -11.05 22.32 16.28
CA HIS A 45 -9.62 22.52 16.53
C HIS A 45 -9.17 22.54 18.00
N LEU A 46 -9.79 21.75 18.90
CA LEU A 46 -9.33 21.59 20.29
C LEU A 46 -8.85 20.16 20.57
N ILE A 47 -8.01 19.63 19.68
CA ILE A 47 -7.30 18.36 19.90
C ILE A 47 -6.08 18.59 20.79
N THR A 48 -6.03 17.87 21.90
CA THR A 48 -4.90 17.87 22.84
C THR A 48 -3.62 17.37 22.18
N ALA A 49 -2.46 17.73 22.73
CA ALA A 49 -1.16 17.26 22.22
C ALA A 49 -1.06 15.72 22.22
N VAL A 50 -1.70 15.05 23.18
CA VAL A 50 -1.75 13.60 23.29
C VAL A 50 -2.55 12.99 22.13
N GLU A 51 -3.75 13.51 21.85
CA GLU A 51 -4.58 13.04 20.75
C GLU A 51 -3.91 13.24 19.39
N ARG A 52 -3.21 14.37 19.19
CA ARG A 52 -2.41 14.60 17.98
C ARG A 52 -1.33 13.54 17.81
N LYS A 53 -0.62 13.18 18.89
CA LYS A 53 0.40 12.13 18.85
C LYS A 53 -0.20 10.77 18.49
N ILE A 54 -1.36 10.43 19.07
CA ILE A 54 -2.07 9.17 18.77
C ILE A 54 -2.53 9.13 17.31
N ILE A 55 -3.09 10.22 16.78
CA ILE A 55 -3.51 10.30 15.37
C ILE A 55 -2.30 10.12 14.44
N ASN A 56 -1.18 10.78 14.75
CA ASN A 56 0.03 10.68 13.95
C ASN A 56 0.59 9.24 13.96
N GLU A 57 0.60 8.58 15.11
CA GLU A 57 1.07 7.20 15.21
C GLU A 57 0.16 6.22 14.45
N LYS A 58 -1.17 6.40 14.56
CA LYS A 58 -2.13 5.62 13.75
C LYS A 58 -1.91 5.83 12.26
N ARG A 59 -1.63 7.06 11.81
CA ARG A 59 -1.30 7.35 10.40
C ARG A 59 -0.04 6.63 9.95
N LYS A 60 1.01 6.55 10.77
CA LYS A 60 2.23 5.79 10.44
C LYS A 60 1.95 4.30 10.25
N VAL A 61 1.23 3.69 11.20
CA VAL A 61 0.89 2.25 11.11
C VAL A 61 0.08 1.95 9.84
N ILE A 62 -0.87 2.83 9.52
CA ILE A 62 -1.71 2.69 8.34
C ILE A 62 -0.90 2.92 7.05
N ALA A 63 0.02 3.90 7.06
CA ALA A 63 0.97 4.14 5.98
C ALA A 63 1.87 2.93 5.70
N GLU A 64 2.37 2.26 6.74
CA GLU A 64 3.19 1.04 6.60
C GLU A 64 2.41 -0.10 5.94
N LYS A 65 1.12 -0.24 6.24
CA LYS A 65 0.25 -1.23 5.58
C LYS A 65 -0.04 -0.90 4.11
N PHE A 66 -0.04 0.38 3.77
CA PHE A 66 -0.34 0.83 2.41
C PHE A 66 0.81 0.63 1.43
N ARG A 67 2.05 0.78 1.90
CA ARG A 67 3.25 0.67 1.06
C ARG A 67 3.32 -0.65 0.28
N PRO A 68 3.14 -1.83 0.91
CA PRO A 68 3.11 -3.10 0.18
C PRO A 68 2.03 -3.17 -0.89
N ILE A 69 0.85 -2.58 -0.67
CA ILE A 69 -0.27 -2.57 -1.62
C ILE A 69 0.13 -1.83 -2.89
N PHE A 70 0.75 -0.66 -2.74
CA PHE A 70 1.23 0.12 -3.87
C PHE A 70 2.34 -0.62 -4.64
N ARG A 71 3.30 -1.21 -3.91
CA ARG A 71 4.40 -1.97 -4.50
C ARG A 71 3.92 -3.20 -5.26
N ALA A 72 2.98 -3.94 -4.68
CA ALA A 72 2.36 -5.08 -5.30
C ALA A 72 1.67 -4.70 -6.62
N TYR A 73 0.92 -3.59 -6.62
CA TYR A 73 0.31 -3.09 -7.85
C TYR A 73 1.36 -2.67 -8.87
N GLU A 74 2.42 -1.96 -8.49
CA GLU A 74 3.47 -1.53 -9.43
C GLU A 74 4.20 -2.72 -10.07
N THR A 75 4.47 -3.78 -9.31
CA THR A 75 5.07 -5.01 -9.81
C THR A 75 4.13 -5.74 -10.77
N LEU A 76 2.83 -5.78 -10.49
CA LEU A 76 1.86 -6.54 -11.29
C LEU A 76 1.25 -5.76 -12.46
N SER A 77 1.21 -4.43 -12.39
CA SER A 77 0.64 -3.56 -13.42
C SER A 77 1.51 -3.48 -14.67
N ASP A 78 2.82 -3.58 -14.50
CA ASP A 78 3.79 -3.58 -15.59
C ASP A 78 4.05 -5.02 -16.05
N LYS A 79 3.85 -5.27 -17.35
CA LYS A 79 3.93 -6.62 -17.91
C LYS A 79 5.33 -7.22 -17.79
N ASP A 80 6.37 -6.41 -17.96
CA ASP A 80 7.76 -6.86 -17.88
C ASP A 80 8.16 -7.12 -16.43
N LYS A 81 7.79 -6.22 -15.50
CA LYS A 81 8.01 -6.44 -14.06
C LYS A 81 7.26 -7.67 -13.55
N ARG A 82 6.01 -7.86 -13.96
CA ARG A 82 5.20 -9.02 -13.60
C ARG A 82 5.81 -10.31 -14.12
N ARG A 83 6.22 -10.34 -15.39
CA ARG A 83 6.89 -11.52 -15.97
C ARG A 83 8.20 -11.82 -15.23
N ASN A 84 8.99 -10.80 -14.92
CA ASN A 84 10.22 -10.98 -14.14
C ASN A 84 9.93 -11.55 -12.75
N TYR A 85 8.87 -11.08 -12.09
CA TYR A 85 8.41 -11.63 -10.83
C TYR A 85 7.94 -13.09 -10.97
N ASP A 86 7.10 -13.39 -11.96
CA ASP A 86 6.56 -14.74 -12.17
C ASP A 86 7.68 -15.77 -12.46
N VAL A 87 8.80 -15.35 -13.06
CA VAL A 87 9.97 -16.21 -13.33
C VAL A 87 10.92 -16.29 -12.14
N SER A 88 11.24 -15.16 -11.49
CA SER A 88 12.28 -15.10 -10.45
C SER A 88 11.75 -15.32 -9.03
N GLY A 89 10.44 -15.15 -8.81
CA GLY A 89 9.81 -15.08 -7.49
C GLY A 89 10.23 -13.87 -6.64
N ASN A 90 11.06 -12.97 -7.18
CA ASN A 90 11.68 -11.90 -6.42
C ASN A 90 10.95 -10.57 -6.65
N TRP A 91 10.57 -9.92 -5.55
CA TRP A 91 9.98 -8.59 -5.58
C TRP A 91 10.34 -7.81 -4.32
N ILE A 92 10.30 -6.48 -4.42
CA ILE A 92 10.64 -5.58 -3.33
C ILE A 92 9.35 -5.07 -2.70
N SER A 93 9.00 -5.64 -1.54
CA SER A 93 7.79 -5.32 -0.77
C SER A 93 7.87 -4.01 0.00
N ASP A 94 9.08 -3.59 0.35
CA ASP A 94 9.34 -2.34 1.05
C ASP A 94 10.46 -1.57 0.36
N LEU A 95 10.18 -0.32 0.00
CA LEU A 95 11.20 0.63 -0.40
C LEU A 95 11.40 1.67 0.69
N PRO A 96 12.62 2.22 0.82
CA PRO A 96 12.82 3.38 1.66
C PRO A 96 12.01 4.56 1.13
N LEU A 97 11.48 5.38 2.04
CA LEU A 97 10.61 6.53 1.75
C LEU A 97 11.18 7.49 0.68
N GLN A 98 12.51 7.58 0.60
CA GLN A 98 13.23 8.41 -0.37
C GLN A 98 13.04 7.99 -1.83
N ASN A 99 12.58 6.77 -2.09
CA ASN A 99 12.37 6.24 -3.44
C ASN A 99 10.90 6.32 -3.89
N TYR A 100 10.01 6.88 -3.07
CA TYR A 100 8.62 7.12 -3.44
C TYR A 100 8.47 8.47 -4.15
N THR A 101 7.59 8.52 -5.15
CA THR A 101 7.23 9.77 -5.80
C THR A 101 6.46 10.67 -4.82
N LEU A 102 6.51 12.00 -5.04
CA LEU A 102 5.75 12.96 -4.23
C LEU A 102 4.25 12.62 -4.17
N GLN A 103 3.68 12.11 -5.26
CA GLN A 103 2.28 11.69 -5.32
C GLN A 103 2.00 10.44 -4.45
N GLN A 104 2.94 9.49 -4.42
CA GLN A 104 2.84 8.32 -3.54
C GLN A 104 2.99 8.71 -2.08
N LEU A 105 3.96 9.58 -1.76
CA LEU A 105 4.13 10.13 -0.42
C LEU A 105 2.88 10.92 0.02
N ALA A 106 2.31 11.73 -0.87
CA ALA A 106 1.07 12.44 -0.62
C ALA A 106 -0.09 11.47 -0.35
N ALA A 107 -0.25 10.39 -1.11
CA ALA A 107 -1.31 9.39 -0.85
C ALA A 107 -1.18 8.69 0.52
N VAL A 108 0.06 8.57 1.02
CA VAL A 108 0.38 7.96 2.31
C VAL A 108 0.23 8.96 3.47
N LEU A 109 0.54 10.25 3.25
CA LEU A 109 0.63 11.28 4.28
C LEU A 109 -0.59 12.23 4.37
N LEU A 110 -1.31 12.48 3.26
CA LEU A 110 -2.49 13.38 3.17
C LEU A 110 -3.77 12.75 3.62
#